data_AF-A0A416CMR9-F1
#
_entry.id   AF-A0A416CMR9-F1
#
_cell.length_a   1.000
_cell.length_b   1.000
_cell.length_c   1.000
_cell.angle_alpha   90.00
_cell.angle_beta   90.00
_cell.angle_gamma   90.00
#
_symmetry.space_group_name_H-M   'P 1'
#
loop_
_entity.id
_entity.type
_entity.pdbx_description
1 polymer ?
#
loop_
_entity_poly.entity_id
_entity_poly.type
_entity_poly.pdbx_seq_one_letter_code
_entity_poly.pdbx_strand_id
1 'polypeptide(L)'
;MYGYETFHEDLMKNLIESVHNGASSHAYIFEGEKGLGVLNSARLFAAALTCKNTGVVPCGSCQNCVESKADTNPDIIYVRPKADKKSIGAKDMRKLEEDVAVKPFNSKHKVYIFEDASLLTEEAQNTF
;
A
#
# COMPACT_ATOMS: atom_id res chain seq x y z
N MET A 1 6.57 -6.37 14.23
CA MET A 1 7.06 -7.01 12.96
C MET A 1 7.86 -6.00 12.10
N TYR A 2 9.12 -6.28 11.71
CA TYR A 2 9.99 -5.40 10.87
C TYR A 2 10.09 -3.90 11.28
N GLY A 3 9.87 -3.58 12.55
CA GLY A 3 9.91 -2.19 13.07
C GLY A 3 8.67 -1.35 12.75
N TYR A 4 7.62 -1.95 12.19
CA TYR A 4 6.30 -1.34 12.08
C TYR A 4 5.49 -1.64 13.35
N GLU A 5 4.87 -0.62 13.92
CA GLU A 5 3.79 -0.79 14.90
C GLU A 5 2.49 -1.08 14.15
N THR A 6 2.08 -2.34 14.14
CA THR A 6 0.96 -2.83 13.33
C THR A 6 -0.26 -3.20 14.16
N PHE A 7 -1.43 -3.09 13.54
CA PHE A 7 -2.67 -3.65 14.05
C PHE A 7 -2.65 -5.19 13.98
N HIS A 8 -2.79 -5.88 15.11
CA HIS A 8 -2.81 -7.34 15.26
C HIS A 8 -1.72 -8.10 14.46
N GLU A 9 -0.55 -8.30 15.08
CA GLU A 9 0.62 -8.91 14.42
C GLU A 9 0.33 -10.28 13.78
N ASP A 10 -0.42 -11.16 14.46
CA ASP A 10 -0.75 -12.49 13.95
C ASP A 10 -1.64 -12.44 12.69
N LEU A 11 -2.59 -11.50 12.65
CA LEU A 11 -3.44 -11.30 11.48
C LEU A 11 -2.62 -10.85 10.28
N MET A 12 -1.71 -9.90 10.50
CA MET A 12 -0.83 -9.40 9.44
C MET A 12 0.10 -10.49 8.91
N LYS A 13 0.66 -11.31 9.80
CA LYS A 13 1.48 -12.45 9.41
C LYS A 13 0.70 -13.43 8.52
N ASN A 14 -0.50 -13.84 8.95
CA ASN A 14 -1.35 -14.75 8.18
C ASN A 14 -1.75 -14.17 6.82
N LEU A 15 -2.08 -12.87 6.77
CA LEU A 15 -2.41 -12.19 5.53
C LEU A 15 -1.23 -12.19 4.55
N ILE A 16 -0.03 -11.85 5.02
CA ILE A 16 1.19 -11.83 4.20
C ILE A 16 1.52 -13.23 3.67
N GLU A 17 1.45 -14.25 4.52
CA GLU A 17 1.68 -15.64 4.13
C GLU A 17 0.65 -16.12 3.09
N SER A 18 -0.62 -15.79 3.28
CA SER A 18 -1.72 -16.15 2.37
C SER A 18 -1.49 -15.60 0.96
N VAL A 19 -1.15 -14.31 0.85
CA VAL A 19 -0.89 -13.67 -0.43
C VAL A 19 0.37 -14.22 -1.10
N HIS A 20 1.39 -14.52 -0.31
CA HIS A 20 2.61 -15.15 -0.80
C HIS A 20 2.35 -16.54 -1.40
N ASN A 21 1.41 -17.27 -0.83
CA ASN A 21 0.96 -18.59 -1.31
C ASN A 21 -0.04 -18.52 -2.48
N GLY A 22 -0.28 -17.33 -3.04
CA GLY A 22 -1.10 -17.14 -4.25
C GLY A 22 -2.56 -16.73 -3.98
N ALA A 23 -2.98 -16.55 -2.73
CA ALA A 23 -4.31 -16.05 -2.39
C ALA A 23 -4.34 -14.50 -2.35
N SER A 24 -4.02 -13.87 -3.49
CA SER A 24 -3.98 -12.41 -3.63
C SER A 24 -5.28 -11.83 -4.21
N SER A 25 -5.83 -10.80 -3.57
CA SER A 25 -6.86 -9.90 -4.12
C SER A 25 -6.20 -8.67 -4.75
N HIS A 26 -6.95 -7.96 -5.60
CA HIS A 26 -6.51 -6.70 -6.21
C HIS A 26 -6.67 -5.49 -5.26
N ALA A 27 -7.51 -5.60 -4.23
CA ALA A 27 -7.79 -4.52 -3.29
C ALA A 27 -8.00 -5.05 -1.86
N TYR A 28 -7.58 -4.25 -0.88
CA TYR A 28 -7.68 -4.51 0.55
C TYR A 28 -8.07 -3.21 1.28
N ILE A 29 -9.00 -3.31 2.20
CA ILE A 29 -9.41 -2.19 3.08
C ILE A 29 -8.88 -2.51 4.48
N PHE A 30 -8.05 -1.62 5.00
CA PHE A 30 -7.59 -1.65 6.38
C PHE A 30 -8.39 -0.61 7.16
N GLU A 31 -9.23 -1.08 8.09
CA GLU A 31 -10.09 -0.23 8.91
C GLU A 31 -9.78 -0.44 10.40
N GLY A 32 -9.82 0.65 11.16
CA GLY A 32 -9.63 0.63 12.62
C GLY A 32 -9.54 2.05 13.17
N GLU A 33 -9.63 2.17 14.49
CA GLU A 33 -9.51 3.46 15.17
C GLU A 33 -8.15 4.12 14.96
N LYS A 34 -8.14 5.45 14.99
CA LYS A 34 -6.92 6.25 14.82
C LYS A 34 -5.90 5.90 15.91
N GLY A 35 -4.68 5.58 15.48
CA GLY A 35 -3.58 5.23 16.39
C GLY A 35 -3.33 3.73 16.56
N LEU A 36 -4.19 2.86 16.02
CA LEU A 36 -4.01 1.40 16.08
C LEU A 36 -2.95 0.84 15.11
N GLY A 37 -2.25 1.70 14.36
CA GLY A 37 -1.24 1.26 13.39
C GLY A 37 -1.83 0.70 12.08
N VAL A 38 -3.08 1.03 11.74
CA VAL A 38 -3.75 0.59 10.49
C VAL A 38 -2.95 0.97 9.25
N LEU A 39 -2.48 2.23 9.16
CA LEU A 39 -1.65 2.69 8.05
C LEU A 39 -0.29 1.96 8.02
N ASN A 40 0.32 1.71 9.18
CA ASN A 40 1.55 0.96 9.27
C ASN A 40 1.37 -0.50 8.82
N SER A 41 0.22 -1.12 9.12
CA SER A 41 -0.14 -2.44 8.61
C SER A 41 -0.23 -2.45 7.08
N ALA A 42 -0.89 -1.44 6.48
CA ALA A 42 -0.95 -1.30 5.03
C ALA A 42 0.46 -1.11 4.41
N ARG A 43 1.33 -0.31 5.04
CA ARG A 43 2.73 -0.12 4.61
C ARG A 43 3.55 -1.40 4.71
N LEU A 44 3.41 -2.15 5.81
CA LEU A 44 4.07 -3.45 6.00
C LEU A 44 3.63 -4.43 4.90
N PHE A 45 2.33 -4.48 4.61
CA PHE A 45 1.77 -5.35 3.58
C PHE A 45 2.29 -4.96 2.18
N ALA A 46 2.33 -3.67 1.86
CA ALA A 46 2.91 -3.18 0.61
C ALA A 46 4.41 -3.52 0.49
N ALA A 47 5.18 -3.43 1.59
CA ALA A 47 6.58 -3.86 1.62
C ALA A 47 6.72 -5.37 1.38
N ALA A 48 5.77 -6.19 1.83
CA ALA A 48 5.74 -7.62 1.54
C ALA A 48 5.45 -7.90 0.05
N LEU A 49 4.46 -7.21 -0.53
CA LEU A 49 4.08 -7.36 -1.96
C LEU A 49 5.18 -6.94 -2.94
N THR A 50 5.97 -5.95 -2.56
CA THR A 50 7.08 -5.42 -3.36
C THR A 50 8.42 -6.11 -3.06
N CYS A 51 8.48 -6.99 -2.05
CA CYS A 51 9.69 -7.71 -1.70
C CYS A 51 10.17 -8.60 -2.85
N LYS A 52 11.48 -8.59 -3.13
CA LYS A 52 12.08 -9.44 -4.18
C LYS A 52 12.32 -10.88 -3.74
N ASN A 53 12.45 -11.12 -2.44
CA ASN A 53 12.69 -12.44 -1.90
C ASN A 53 11.39 -13.26 -1.91
N THR A 54 11.48 -14.56 -2.22
CA THR A 54 10.34 -15.49 -2.24
C THR A 54 10.28 -16.42 -1.02
N GLY A 55 11.22 -16.29 -0.07
CA GLY A 55 11.18 -16.99 1.20
C GLY A 55 10.36 -16.22 2.22
N VAL A 56 11.05 -15.58 3.16
CA VAL A 56 10.42 -14.72 4.17
C VAL A 56 10.13 -13.35 3.57
N VAL A 57 8.86 -12.92 3.60
CA VAL A 57 8.40 -11.62 3.11
C VAL A 57 7.70 -10.83 4.22
N PRO A 58 7.94 -9.51 4.36
CA PRO A 58 9.07 -8.78 3.76
C PRO A 58 10.40 -9.25 4.37
N CYS A 59 11.44 -9.44 3.56
CA CYS A 59 12.73 -9.98 4.02
C CYS A 59 13.59 -8.97 4.79
N GLY A 60 13.33 -7.68 4.60
CA GLY A 60 13.98 -6.59 5.32
C GLY A 60 15.40 -6.22 4.89
N SER A 61 16.00 -6.95 3.96
CA SER A 61 17.37 -6.72 3.49
C SER A 61 17.48 -6.43 2.00
N CYS A 62 16.48 -6.80 1.20
CA CYS A 62 16.48 -6.47 -0.23
C CYS A 62 16.23 -4.97 -0.46
N GLN A 63 16.70 -4.45 -1.59
CA GLN A 63 16.57 -3.04 -1.96
C GLN A 63 15.14 -2.53 -1.79
N ASN A 64 14.14 -3.24 -2.30
CA ASN A 64 12.74 -2.83 -2.19
C ASN A 64 12.28 -2.74 -0.73
N CYS A 65 12.69 -3.66 0.16
CA CYS A 65 12.34 -3.58 1.59
C CYS A 65 13.04 -2.41 2.31
N VAL A 66 14.27 -2.06 1.90
CA VAL A 66 15.00 -0.92 2.45
C VAL A 66 14.32 0.39 2.01
N GLU A 67 14.04 0.51 0.72
CA GLU A 67 13.36 1.67 0.13
C GLU A 67 11.94 1.84 0.68
N SER A 68 11.18 0.75 0.84
CA SER A 68 9.82 0.78 1.41
C SER A 68 9.85 1.25 2.87
N LYS A 69 10.86 0.87 3.65
CA LYS A 69 11.01 1.33 5.04
C LYS A 69 11.39 2.81 5.11
N ALA A 70 12.08 3.32 4.10
CA ALA A 70 12.45 4.72 3.97
C ALA A 70 11.38 5.58 3.25
N ASP A 71 10.21 5.01 2.90
CA ASP A 71 9.16 5.67 2.09
C ASP A 71 9.69 6.22 0.74
N THR A 72 10.65 5.52 0.13
CA THR A 72 11.31 5.90 -1.14
C THR A 72 11.15 4.87 -2.26
N ASN A 73 10.41 3.79 -2.03
CA ASN A 73 10.17 2.78 -3.06
C ASN A 73 9.23 3.35 -4.15
N PRO A 74 9.66 3.42 -5.42
CA PRO A 74 8.87 4.00 -6.51
C PRO A 74 7.62 3.17 -6.86
N ASP A 75 7.58 1.90 -6.46
CA ASP A 75 6.45 1.00 -6.69
C ASP A 75 5.39 1.05 -5.58
N ILE A 76 5.58 1.90 -4.55
CA ILE A 76 4.59 2.17 -3.52
C ILE A 76 4.20 3.65 -3.60
N ILE A 77 2.96 3.91 -4.02
CA ILE A 77 2.45 5.25 -4.26
C ILE A 77 1.44 5.60 -3.16
N TYR A 78 1.73 6.67 -2.42
CA TYR A 78 0.83 7.20 -1.39
C TYR A 78 -0.14 8.20 -2.00
N VAL A 79 -1.43 7.84 -1.99
CA VAL A 79 -2.51 8.70 -2.47
C VAL A 79 -3.07 9.49 -1.29
N ARG A 80 -2.90 10.81 -1.36
CA ARG A 80 -3.32 11.78 -0.35
C ARG A 80 -3.76 13.08 -1.03
N PRO A 81 -4.58 13.91 -0.36
CA PRO A 81 -4.90 15.24 -0.88
C PRO A 81 -3.62 16.05 -1.15
N LYS A 82 -3.69 16.92 -2.15
CA LYS A 82 -2.64 17.93 -2.38
C LYS A 82 -2.61 18.89 -1.19
N ALA A 83 -1.47 19.52 -0.94
CA ALA A 83 -1.27 20.39 0.22
C ALA A 83 -2.30 21.54 0.34
N ASP A 84 -2.86 21.98 -0.78
CA ASP A 84 -3.87 23.03 -0.90
C ASP A 84 -5.32 22.50 -0.86
N LYS A 85 -5.53 21.19 -0.72
CA LYS A 85 -6.84 20.53 -0.81
C LYS A 85 -7.13 19.67 0.42
N LYS A 86 -8.43 19.52 0.72
CA LYS A 86 -8.94 18.63 1.78
C LYS A 86 -9.49 17.30 1.28
N SER A 87 -9.64 17.14 -0.04
CA SER A 87 -10.22 15.96 -0.67
C SER A 87 -9.43 15.53 -1.91
N ILE A 88 -9.63 14.28 -2.30
CA ILE A 88 -9.11 13.67 -3.52
C ILE A 88 -10.25 13.65 -4.53
N GLY A 89 -10.11 14.40 -5.62
CA GLY A 89 -11.16 14.57 -6.62
C GLY A 89 -10.99 13.66 -7.84
N ALA A 90 -12.02 13.58 -8.69
CA ALA A 90 -12.02 12.76 -9.91
C ALA A 90 -10.83 13.03 -10.84
N LYS A 91 -10.36 14.28 -10.95
CA LYS A 91 -9.17 14.62 -11.75
C LYS A 91 -7.89 13.97 -11.21
N ASP A 92 -7.79 13.79 -9.90
CA ASP A 92 -6.63 13.15 -9.28
C ASP A 92 -6.70 11.62 -9.50
N MET A 93 -7.91 11.04 -9.47
CA MET A 93 -8.14 9.61 -9.79
C MET A 93 -7.84 9.26 -11.25
N ARG A 94 -8.24 10.09 -12.22
CA ARG A 94 -7.92 9.86 -13.64
C ARG A 94 -6.42 9.81 -13.92
N LYS A 95 -5.64 10.66 -13.23
CA LYS A 95 -4.17 10.60 -13.31
C LYS A 95 -3.61 9.32 -12.71
N LEU A 96 -4.25 8.83 -11.65
CA LEU A 96 -3.87 7.57 -11.03
C LEU A 96 -4.12 6.40 -11.99
N GLU A 97 -5.27 6.37 -12.66
CA GLU A 97 -5.58 5.36 -13.69
C GLU A 97 -4.58 5.34 -14.84
N GLU A 98 -4.17 6.52 -15.32
CA GLU A 98 -3.10 6.64 -16.33
C GLU A 98 -1.79 6.00 -15.83
N ASP A 99 -1.43 6.22 -14.55
CA ASP A 99 -0.23 5.67 -13.93
C ASP A 99 -0.34 4.16 -13.62
N VAL A 100 -1.54 3.64 -13.35
CA VAL A 100 -1.82 2.20 -13.16
C VAL A 100 -1.48 1.40 -14.42
N ALA A 101 -1.63 1.99 -15.61
CA ALA A 101 -1.24 1.35 -16.87
C ALA A 101 0.28 1.23 -17.05
N VAL A 102 1.08 1.97 -16.28
CA VAL A 102 2.54 1.94 -16.32
C VAL A 102 3.06 0.79 -15.46
N LYS A 103 3.92 -0.06 -16.04
CA LYS A 103 4.52 -1.19 -15.35
C LYS A 103 5.31 -0.75 -14.10
N PRO A 104 5.36 -1.58 -13.05
CA PRO A 104 6.24 -1.32 -11.90
C PRO A 104 7.70 -1.21 -12.35
N PHE A 105 8.48 -0.40 -11.64
CA PHE A 105 9.88 -0.13 -11.89
C PHE A 105 10.77 -1.33 -11.57
N ASN A 106 10.65 -1.92 -10.37
CA ASN A 106 11.56 -2.98 -9.91
C ASN A 106 10.90 -4.02 -8.99
N SER A 107 9.57 -4.06 -8.99
CA SER A 107 8.75 -4.95 -8.15
C SER A 107 7.79 -5.77 -8.99
N LYS A 108 7.30 -6.89 -8.44
CA LYS A 108 6.24 -7.68 -9.09
C LYS A 108 4.89 -6.93 -9.09
N HIS A 109 4.65 -6.13 -8.04
CA HIS A 109 3.42 -5.37 -7.85
C HIS A 109 3.74 -3.88 -7.78
N LYS A 110 2.82 -3.05 -8.29
CA LYS A 110 2.76 -1.60 -8.05
C LYS A 110 1.58 -1.36 -7.10
N VAL A 111 1.84 -0.78 -5.94
CA VAL A 111 0.89 -0.70 -4.84
C VAL A 111 0.49 0.74 -4.61
N TYR A 112 -0.81 1.01 -4.52
CA TYR A 112 -1.35 2.31 -4.19
C TYR A 112 -1.95 2.27 -2.79
N ILE A 113 -1.48 3.14 -1.91
CA ILE A 113 -1.97 3.26 -0.53
C ILE A 113 -2.73 4.57 -0.40
N PHE A 114 -4.04 4.48 -0.25
CA PHE A 114 -4.87 5.61 0.14
C PHE A 114 -4.76 5.76 1.66
N GLU A 115 -4.07 6.80 2.12
CA GLU A 115 -3.86 7.00 3.58
C GLU A 115 -5.19 7.24 4.31
N ASP A 116 -6.13 7.90 3.63
CA ASP A 116 -7.50 8.10 4.08
C ASP A 116 -8.46 8.12 2.88
N ALA A 117 -9.12 6.99 2.66
CA ALA A 117 -10.10 6.85 1.57
C ALA A 117 -11.37 7.67 1.79
N SER A 118 -11.67 8.12 3.03
CA SER A 118 -12.84 8.95 3.31
C SER A 118 -12.74 10.35 2.68
N LEU A 119 -11.53 10.75 2.29
CA LEU A 119 -11.27 12.02 1.62
C LEU A 119 -11.57 11.97 0.12
N LEU A 120 -11.95 10.83 -0.45
CA LEU A 120 -12.40 10.72 -1.83
C LEU A 120 -13.77 11.39 -1.99
N THR A 121 -13.89 12.29 -2.96
CA THR A 121 -15.21 12.81 -3.34
C THR A 121 -16.06 11.71 -4.00
N GLU A 122 -17.38 11.84 -3.99
CA GLU A 122 -18.28 10.88 -4.64
C GLU A 122 -17.91 10.64 -6.12
N GLU A 123 -17.62 11.71 -6.86
CA GLU A 123 -17.13 11.60 -8.24
C GLU A 123 -15.82 10.81 -8.34
N ALA A 124 -14.91 10.96 -7.37
CA ALA A 124 -13.63 10.26 -7.36
C ALA A 124 -13.82 8.76 -7.11
N GLN A 125 -14.74 8.41 -6.20
CA GLN A 125 -15.09 7.01 -5.90
C GLN A 125 -15.69 6.29 -7.11
N ASN A 126 -16.48 7.00 -7.93
CA ASN A 126 -17.15 6.45 -9.12
C ASN A 126 -16.30 6.50 -10.40
N THR A 127 -15.12 7.12 -10.36
CA THR A 127 -14.24 7.18 -11.55
C THR A 127 -13.43 5.89 -11.69
N PHE A 128 -13.11 5.23 -10.56
CA PHE A 128 -12.27 4.04 -10.48
C PHE A 128 -13.06 2.73 -10.60
#